data_AF-A0A6A8Q061-F1
#
_entry.id   AF-A0A6A8Q061-F1
#
_cell.length_a   1.000
_cell.length_b   1.000
_cell.length_c   1.000
_cell.angle_alpha   90.00
_cell.angle_beta   90.00
_cell.angle_gamma   90.00
#
_symmetry.space_group_name_H-M   'P 1'
#
loop_
_entity.id
_entity.type
_entity.pdbx_description
1 polymer ?
#
loop_
_entity_poly.entity_id
_entity_poly.type
_entity_poly.pdbx_seq_one_letter_code
_entity_poly.pdbx_strand_id
1 'polypeptide(L)'
;MKKKFYFNSILIASSLSFMPLIICSCKTKKDNYIIEGSNAYIDISKISRVFLHRLSIGQIAALHNMYKIFYYYDNSNKKQYYDSAYVNDQKLYLRNANKNVEYKLNFPIKPSWKQEISKFDNVNIVKSNKPSDINNFLNQYSFDEVDSAGDVNDEWYSILGDKWKKDFNRNNDPYFEDMQTVIFRLIQDTELNYSIMKSKYLINSKRENVITQNLFKNKYIQASSWLNDKEHEQHRQWFKKFLVIYLNKFNVNVGDVDIDWKNAEIVRSFSGTTDYIKFKFKDIKDWNGKSLLRNDKKNIEYYINGFRTYATNQKFGVGNQGLKEELPLFNDYVPNPLLEIDGMKFMNIIDNINYFVKGATDINYWNAKGLMYLFQSFKNEPGFFKLAVPEYKKNEDKEYKIIDFEYTPYFKTNQIFKAIVRVFKLNGTYKDYVLISSNFDDHGHRLKGLITKNALPNELKASDIYSIRADSEPIKQGIKLDDFIDKNNKNSVFRYMLNESAKKLENIFEYWNNNNKQNYEVANLLLAKDPFQLKLLASYLNNYLLAYALENKAGEVFSGIKRIDLNIVKLPNQPIGRLYLKMDFVSYANNQDFKFKSKNEKIVKSVYLYWNGFKGYDQQKYGNEYFTIDKITDGDN
;
A
#
# COMPACT_ATOMS: atom_id res chain seq x y z
N MET A 1 13.80 -36.81 -29.92
CA MET A 1 12.62 -37.66 -30.23
C MET A 1 11.44 -37.22 -29.39
N LYS A 2 10.37 -36.76 -30.03
CA LYS A 2 9.06 -36.45 -29.42
C LYS A 2 8.27 -37.73 -29.23
N LYS A 3 7.43 -37.84 -28.19
CA LYS A 3 6.11 -38.46 -28.31
C LYS A 3 5.12 -37.81 -27.35
N LYS A 4 4.11 -37.18 -27.96
CA LYS A 4 2.83 -36.73 -27.39
C LYS A 4 1.93 -37.96 -27.21
N PHE A 5 1.02 -37.91 -26.24
CA PHE A 5 -0.23 -38.67 -26.30
C PHE A 5 -1.42 -37.72 -26.17
N TYR A 6 -2.32 -37.84 -27.15
CA TYR A 6 -3.66 -37.25 -27.16
C TYR A 6 -4.69 -38.36 -26.93
N PHE A 7 -5.81 -37.93 -26.37
CA PHE A 7 -7.07 -38.59 -26.08
C PHE A 7 -7.64 -39.51 -27.17
N ASN A 8 -8.49 -40.46 -26.75
CA ASN A 8 -9.86 -40.51 -27.27
C ASN A 8 -10.86 -41.12 -26.26
N SER A 9 -12.01 -40.46 -26.24
CA SER A 9 -13.27 -40.69 -25.53
C SER A 9 -14.14 -41.76 -26.16
N ILE A 10 -15.00 -42.43 -25.37
CA ILE A 10 -16.30 -42.91 -25.83
C ILE A 10 -17.36 -42.62 -24.74
N LEU A 11 -18.32 -41.78 -25.10
CA LEU A 11 -19.66 -41.67 -24.53
C LEU A 11 -20.51 -42.86 -24.99
N ILE A 12 -21.40 -43.37 -24.13
CA ILE A 12 -22.82 -43.65 -24.43
C ILE A 12 -23.57 -43.75 -23.10
N ALA A 13 -24.70 -43.04 -23.06
CA ALA A 13 -25.67 -43.02 -21.98
C ALA A 13 -26.60 -44.25 -22.03
N SER A 14 -27.05 -44.72 -20.87
CA SER A 14 -28.33 -45.39 -20.74
C SER A 14 -28.97 -45.03 -19.41
N SER A 15 -30.18 -44.50 -19.52
CA SER A 15 -31.05 -43.96 -18.49
C SER A 15 -31.73 -45.02 -17.62
N LEU A 16 -31.98 -44.62 -16.36
CA LEU A 16 -33.12 -44.93 -15.49
C LEU A 16 -33.25 -46.35 -14.89
N SER A 17 -33.03 -46.40 -13.57
CA SER A 17 -33.95 -47.05 -12.63
C SER A 17 -33.82 -46.36 -11.26
N PHE A 18 -34.84 -45.58 -10.91
CA PHE A 18 -35.01 -45.02 -9.57
C PHE A 18 -35.21 -46.16 -8.56
N MET A 19 -34.32 -46.26 -7.56
CA MET A 19 -34.66 -46.85 -6.27
C MET A 19 -34.41 -45.80 -5.18
N PRO A 20 -35.30 -45.72 -4.17
CA PRO A 20 -35.14 -44.75 -3.10
C PRO A 20 -33.97 -45.22 -2.23
N LEU A 21 -32.83 -44.53 -2.36
CA LEU A 21 -31.81 -44.58 -1.34
C LEU A 21 -32.45 -44.01 -0.08
N ILE A 22 -32.83 -44.93 0.82
CA ILE A 22 -33.16 -44.68 2.20
C ILE A 22 -32.07 -43.73 2.71
N ILE A 23 -32.47 -42.47 2.90
CA ILE A 23 -31.67 -41.47 3.57
C ILE A 23 -31.60 -41.94 5.01
N CYS A 24 -30.67 -42.84 5.31
CA CYS A 24 -30.12 -42.95 6.64
C CYS A 24 -29.54 -41.58 6.93
N SER A 25 -30.31 -40.80 7.67
CA SER A 25 -29.91 -39.58 8.34
C SER A 25 -28.65 -39.88 9.15
N CYS A 26 -27.50 -39.82 8.48
CA CYS A 26 -26.24 -39.51 9.11
C CYS A 26 -26.40 -38.07 9.59
N LYS A 27 -26.91 -37.91 10.81
CA LYS A 27 -26.56 -36.77 11.64
C LYS A 27 -25.04 -36.79 11.69
N THR A 28 -24.41 -36.03 10.82
CA THR A 28 -23.00 -35.67 10.89
C THR A 28 -22.78 -35.13 12.29
N LYS A 29 -22.27 -36.00 13.18
CA LYS A 29 -21.57 -35.57 14.39
C LYS A 29 -20.54 -34.57 13.88
N LYS A 30 -20.76 -33.28 14.16
CA LYS A 30 -19.67 -32.31 14.16
C LYS A 30 -18.52 -32.97 14.91
N ASP A 31 -17.33 -32.98 14.32
CA ASP A 31 -16.07 -33.53 14.87
C ASP A 31 -15.61 -32.80 16.15
N ASN A 32 -16.49 -32.71 17.14
CA ASN A 32 -16.21 -32.30 18.50
C ASN A 32 -15.81 -33.56 19.26
N TYR A 33 -14.54 -33.95 19.13
CA TYR A 33 -13.97 -35.02 19.94
C TYR A 33 -13.93 -34.57 21.40
N ILE A 34 -14.74 -35.23 22.23
CA ILE A 34 -14.80 -35.09 23.69
C ILE A 34 -13.52 -35.73 24.27
N ILE A 35 -12.84 -35.04 25.19
CA ILE A 35 -11.77 -35.63 26.00
C ILE A 35 -12.41 -36.05 27.34
N GLU A 36 -12.31 -37.34 27.69
CA GLU A 36 -12.73 -37.84 29.00
C GLU A 36 -12.06 -37.04 30.13
N GLY A 37 -12.87 -36.37 30.95
CA GLY A 37 -12.44 -35.59 32.12
C GLY A 37 -12.23 -34.09 31.91
N SER A 38 -12.35 -33.54 30.69
CA SER A 38 -12.26 -32.08 30.47
C SER A 38 -13.11 -31.60 29.29
N ASN A 39 -14.09 -30.71 29.54
CA ASN A 39 -14.97 -30.10 28.52
C ASN A 39 -14.28 -29.00 27.67
N ALA A 40 -12.99 -29.14 27.35
CA ALA A 40 -12.20 -28.11 26.66
C ALA A 40 -11.96 -28.47 25.18
N TYR A 41 -12.25 -27.52 24.29
CA TYR A 41 -12.15 -27.66 22.83
C TYR A 41 -11.27 -26.55 22.22
N ILE A 42 -10.68 -26.82 21.06
CA ILE A 42 -9.95 -25.82 20.26
C ILE A 42 -10.86 -25.29 19.16
N ASP A 43 -10.93 -23.97 19.03
CA ASP A 43 -11.66 -23.32 17.95
C ASP A 43 -10.85 -23.33 16.64
N ILE A 44 -11.08 -24.36 15.82
CA ILE A 44 -10.39 -24.53 14.53
C ILE A 44 -10.74 -23.44 13.50
N SER A 45 -11.84 -22.70 13.71
CA SER A 45 -12.18 -21.55 12.88
C SER A 45 -11.31 -20.33 13.18
N LYS A 46 -10.56 -20.36 14.29
CA LYS A 46 -9.62 -19.31 14.70
C LYS A 46 -8.17 -19.71 14.50
N ILE A 47 -7.85 -20.99 14.69
CA ILE A 47 -6.47 -21.47 14.66
C ILE A 47 -6.36 -22.90 14.13
N SER A 48 -5.28 -23.22 13.42
CA SER A 48 -5.02 -24.60 13.00
C SER A 48 -4.16 -25.36 14.01
N ARG A 49 -4.39 -26.67 14.13
CA ARG A 49 -3.48 -27.56 14.88
C ARG A 49 -2.10 -27.64 14.23
N VAL A 50 -2.01 -27.44 12.92
CA VAL A 50 -0.74 -27.36 12.17
C VAL A 50 0.12 -26.20 12.68
N PHE A 51 -0.51 -25.07 13.00
CA PHE A 51 0.17 -23.96 13.65
C PHE A 51 0.58 -24.30 15.08
N LEU A 52 -0.35 -24.80 15.89
CA LEU A 52 -0.11 -25.13 17.30
C LEU A 52 1.02 -26.16 17.48
N HIS A 53 1.17 -27.11 16.54
CA HIS A 53 2.29 -28.05 16.52
C HIS A 53 3.65 -27.36 16.57
N ARG A 54 3.78 -26.17 15.97
CA ARG A 54 5.05 -25.43 15.85
C ARG A 54 5.42 -24.65 17.10
N LEU A 55 4.49 -24.51 18.03
CA LEU A 55 4.63 -23.71 19.23
C LEU A 55 5.03 -24.59 20.42
N SER A 56 5.70 -24.01 21.41
CA SER A 56 5.84 -24.63 22.74
C SER A 56 4.60 -24.40 23.60
N ILE A 57 4.51 -25.10 24.72
CA ILE A 57 3.35 -24.99 25.62
C ILE A 57 3.15 -23.57 26.17
N GLY A 58 4.25 -22.87 26.50
CA GLY A 58 4.23 -21.46 26.92
C GLY A 58 3.74 -20.53 25.81
N GLN A 59 4.13 -20.80 24.57
CA GLN A 59 3.65 -20.06 23.41
C GLN A 59 2.16 -20.28 23.15
N ILE A 60 1.65 -21.51 23.36
CA ILE A 60 0.22 -21.82 23.23
C ILE A 60 -0.60 -21.10 24.32
N ALA A 61 -0.10 -21.05 25.55
CA ALA A 61 -0.73 -20.28 26.63
C ALA A 61 -0.79 -18.78 26.31
N ALA A 62 0.34 -18.20 25.89
CA ALA A 62 0.42 -16.81 25.44
C ALA A 62 -0.56 -16.52 24.28
N LEU A 63 -0.61 -17.42 23.30
CA LEU A 63 -1.52 -17.30 22.15
C LEU A 63 -2.98 -17.29 22.58
N HIS A 64 -3.39 -18.13 23.52
CA HIS A 64 -4.76 -18.11 24.04
C HIS A 64 -5.09 -16.80 24.77
N ASN A 65 -4.14 -16.27 25.54
CA ASN A 65 -4.33 -15.01 26.26
C ASN A 65 -4.43 -13.80 25.32
N MET A 66 -3.78 -13.89 24.17
CA MET A 66 -3.85 -12.91 23.09
C MET A 66 -5.13 -13.05 22.26
N TYR A 67 -5.48 -14.27 21.85
CA TYR A 67 -6.63 -14.57 21.01
C TYR A 67 -7.31 -15.85 21.50
N LYS A 68 -8.54 -15.74 22.00
CA LYS A 68 -9.24 -16.86 22.64
C LYS A 68 -9.47 -18.01 21.67
N ILE A 69 -8.67 -19.07 21.82
CA ILE A 69 -8.72 -20.30 20.99
C ILE A 69 -9.26 -21.53 21.72
N PHE A 70 -9.34 -21.50 23.06
CA PHE A 70 -9.88 -22.62 23.85
C PHE A 70 -11.27 -22.25 24.35
N TYR A 71 -12.22 -23.16 24.20
CA TYR A 71 -13.62 -22.95 24.57
C TYR A 71 -14.21 -24.20 25.24
N TYR A 72 -15.35 -24.01 25.91
CA TYR A 72 -16.17 -25.07 26.48
C TYR A 72 -17.65 -24.77 26.20
N TYR A 73 -18.52 -25.75 26.46
CA TYR A 73 -19.98 -25.53 26.45
C TYR A 73 -20.45 -25.39 27.90
N ASP A 74 -21.16 -24.31 28.20
CA ASP A 74 -21.79 -24.11 29.50
C ASP A 74 -22.98 -25.07 29.70
N ASN A 75 -23.59 -25.04 30.90
CA ASN A 75 -24.73 -25.89 31.23
C ASN A 75 -25.97 -25.64 30.35
N SER A 76 -26.01 -24.51 29.64
CA SER A 76 -27.05 -24.16 28.66
C SER A 76 -26.63 -24.50 27.21
N ASN A 77 -25.56 -25.28 27.03
CA ASN A 77 -24.99 -25.68 25.75
C ASN A 77 -24.56 -24.48 24.87
N LYS A 78 -24.23 -23.34 25.47
CA LYS A 78 -23.66 -22.19 24.76
C LYS A 78 -22.13 -22.26 24.80
N LYS A 79 -21.51 -21.92 23.67
CA LYS A 79 -20.06 -21.85 23.53
C LYS A 79 -19.51 -20.67 24.33
N GLN A 80 -18.63 -20.94 25.28
CA GLN A 80 -17.91 -19.95 26.09
C GLN A 80 -16.40 -20.15 25.95
N TYR A 81 -15.63 -19.07 25.95
CA TYR A 81 -14.17 -19.16 25.94
C TYR A 81 -13.63 -19.18 27.37
N TYR A 82 -12.48 -19.83 27.55
CA TYR A 82 -11.72 -19.70 28.80
C TYR A 82 -11.18 -18.27 28.96
N ASP A 83 -11.07 -17.80 30.19
CA ASP A 83 -10.64 -16.42 30.51
C ASP A 83 -9.14 -16.24 30.29
N SER A 84 -8.35 -17.27 30.58
CA SER A 84 -6.90 -17.26 30.37
C SER A 84 -6.32 -18.67 30.35
N ALA A 85 -5.07 -18.77 29.93
CA ALA A 85 -4.26 -19.98 29.98
C ALA A 85 -2.90 -19.67 30.62
N TYR A 86 -2.36 -20.62 31.36
CA TYR A 86 -1.03 -20.51 31.96
C TYR A 86 -0.34 -21.86 31.97
N VAL A 87 0.98 -21.84 32.15
CA VAL A 87 1.79 -23.06 32.28
C VAL A 87 2.24 -23.20 33.72
N ASN A 88 2.00 -24.36 34.31
CA ASN A 88 2.57 -24.73 35.60
C ASN A 88 3.06 -26.18 35.53
N ASP A 89 4.25 -26.46 36.05
CA ASP A 89 4.87 -27.80 36.00
C ASP A 89 4.84 -28.45 34.61
N GLN A 90 5.11 -27.66 33.56
CA GLN A 90 5.08 -28.08 32.15
C GLN A 90 3.70 -28.55 31.64
N LYS A 91 2.63 -28.27 32.37
CA LYS A 91 1.25 -28.55 32.00
C LYS A 91 0.51 -27.25 31.68
N LEU A 92 -0.40 -27.33 30.71
CA LEU A 92 -1.26 -26.21 30.32
C LEU A 92 -2.52 -26.22 31.18
N TYR A 93 -2.79 -25.11 31.85
CA TYR A 93 -4.01 -24.91 32.61
C TYR A 93 -4.87 -23.82 31.97
N LEU A 94 -6.17 -24.08 31.86
CA LEU A 94 -7.17 -23.14 31.36
C LEU A 94 -8.00 -22.63 32.54
N ARG A 95 -8.04 -21.31 32.73
CA ARG A 95 -8.77 -20.67 33.83
C ARG A 95 -10.15 -20.22 33.34
N ASN A 96 -11.16 -20.48 34.16
CA ASN A 96 -12.53 -20.00 34.00
C ASN A 96 -13.05 -19.60 35.38
N ALA A 97 -13.19 -18.30 35.62
CA ALA A 97 -13.44 -17.72 36.94
C ALA A 97 -12.47 -18.32 37.99
N ASN A 98 -12.99 -19.03 39.00
CA ASN A 98 -12.21 -19.63 40.09
C ASN A 98 -11.79 -21.09 39.82
N LYS A 99 -12.03 -21.62 38.61
CA LYS A 99 -11.67 -23.00 38.25
C LYS A 99 -10.48 -23.02 37.30
N ASN A 100 -9.53 -23.92 37.58
CA ASN A 100 -8.43 -24.24 36.70
C ASN A 100 -8.63 -25.66 36.16
N VAL A 101 -8.58 -25.82 34.85
CA VAL A 101 -8.72 -27.12 34.17
C VAL A 101 -7.39 -27.45 33.51
N GLU A 102 -6.80 -28.60 33.82
CA GLU A 102 -5.64 -29.11 33.09
C GLU A 102 -6.06 -29.49 31.67
N TYR A 103 -5.46 -28.88 30.66
CA TYR A 103 -5.68 -29.22 29.26
C TYR A 103 -4.67 -30.26 28.80
N LYS A 104 -5.16 -31.47 28.51
CA LYS A 104 -4.34 -32.53 27.92
C LYS A 104 -4.21 -32.30 26.42
N LEU A 105 -3.00 -31.96 25.97
CA LEU A 105 -2.66 -31.81 24.57
C LEU A 105 -2.87 -33.13 23.83
N ASN A 106 -3.69 -33.14 22.77
CA ASN A 106 -3.91 -34.29 21.90
C ASN A 106 -3.19 -34.14 20.54
N PHE A 107 -2.17 -33.29 20.49
CA PHE A 107 -1.30 -33.07 19.34
C PHE A 107 0.14 -32.82 19.82
N PRO A 108 1.16 -33.18 19.01
CA PRO A 108 2.54 -32.90 19.36
C PRO A 108 2.83 -31.39 19.35
N ILE A 109 3.72 -30.94 20.24
CA ILE A 109 4.19 -29.55 20.34
C ILE A 109 5.71 -29.50 20.19
N LYS A 110 6.27 -28.32 19.92
CA LYS A 110 7.73 -28.13 19.95
C LYS A 110 8.22 -27.98 21.39
N PRO A 111 9.41 -28.49 21.72
CA PRO A 111 10.04 -28.17 23.00
C PRO A 111 10.32 -26.66 23.10
N SER A 112 10.37 -26.17 24.32
CA SER A 112 10.88 -24.84 24.65
C SER A 112 12.39 -24.77 24.42
N TRP A 113 12.93 -23.56 24.49
CA TRP A 113 14.35 -23.25 24.35
C TRP A 113 14.96 -22.85 25.68
N LYS A 114 16.28 -23.04 25.77
CA LYS A 114 17.12 -22.49 26.82
C LYS A 114 18.47 -22.15 26.23
N GLN A 115 19.06 -21.05 26.67
CA GLN A 115 20.44 -20.68 26.37
C GLN A 115 21.40 -21.38 27.33
N GLU A 116 22.43 -22.00 26.78
CA GLU A 116 23.48 -22.67 27.55
C GLU A 116 24.85 -22.35 26.97
N ILE A 117 25.84 -22.19 27.85
CA ILE A 117 27.25 -22.03 27.45
C ILE A 117 27.83 -23.43 27.28
N SER A 118 28.41 -23.69 26.11
CA SER A 118 29.06 -24.96 25.81
C SER A 118 30.41 -25.10 26.50
N LYS A 119 30.97 -26.31 26.45
CA LYS A 119 32.37 -26.57 26.89
C LYS A 119 33.43 -25.80 26.10
N PHE A 120 33.09 -25.26 24.93
CA PHE A 120 33.96 -24.43 24.10
C PHE A 120 33.70 -22.93 24.30
N ASP A 121 33.00 -22.57 25.37
CA ASP A 121 32.59 -21.20 25.72
C ASP A 121 31.63 -20.50 24.75
N ASN A 122 31.09 -21.24 23.77
CA ASN A 122 30.08 -20.72 22.85
C ASN A 122 28.67 -20.73 23.47
N VAL A 123 27.89 -19.70 23.18
CA VAL A 123 26.47 -19.58 23.51
C VAL A 123 25.63 -20.39 22.52
N ASN A 124 24.85 -21.35 23.03
CA ASN A 124 23.98 -22.22 22.25
C ASN A 124 22.53 -22.11 22.70
N ILE A 125 21.61 -22.31 21.75
CA ILE A 125 20.20 -22.60 22.06
C ILE A 125 19.95 -24.09 22.00
N VAL A 126 19.48 -24.65 23.11
CA VAL A 126 19.13 -26.07 23.24
C VAL A 126 17.64 -26.26 23.49
N LYS A 127 17.12 -27.43 23.10
CA LYS A 127 15.75 -27.82 23.40
C LYS A 127 15.64 -28.21 24.87
N SER A 128 14.87 -27.46 25.64
CA SER A 128 14.73 -27.68 27.08
C SER A 128 13.40 -27.12 27.57
N ASN A 129 12.76 -27.80 28.52
CA ASN A 129 11.57 -27.29 29.19
C ASN A 129 11.90 -26.53 30.49
N LYS A 130 13.18 -26.39 30.83
CA LYS A 130 13.61 -25.61 32.00
C LYS A 130 13.28 -24.12 31.77
N PRO A 131 12.73 -23.42 32.78
CA PRO A 131 12.45 -22.00 32.66
C PRO A 131 13.74 -21.17 32.61
N SER A 132 13.69 -20.07 31.88
CA SER A 132 14.74 -19.05 31.83
C SER A 132 14.33 -17.82 32.66
N ASP A 133 15.27 -17.06 33.21
CA ASP A 133 14.96 -15.80 33.93
C ASP A 133 14.84 -14.66 32.92
N ILE A 134 13.67 -14.01 32.87
CA ILE A 134 13.42 -12.85 32.00
C ILE A 134 14.43 -11.71 32.23
N ASN A 135 14.99 -11.58 33.43
CA ASN A 135 15.98 -10.53 33.71
C ASN A 135 17.31 -10.73 32.95
N ASN A 136 17.60 -11.94 32.47
CA ASN A 136 18.77 -12.22 31.62
C ASN A 136 18.62 -11.61 30.21
N PHE A 137 17.39 -11.38 29.77
CA PHE A 137 17.09 -10.77 28.47
C PHE A 137 17.30 -9.25 28.48
N LEU A 138 17.33 -8.64 29.67
CA LEU A 138 17.27 -7.18 29.82
C LEU A 138 18.66 -6.57 29.81
N ASN A 139 19.21 -6.40 28.60
CA ASN A 139 20.51 -5.81 28.32
C ASN A 139 20.36 -4.50 27.53
N GLN A 140 21.16 -3.48 27.86
CA GLN A 140 21.10 -2.17 27.21
C GLN A 140 22.15 -2.01 26.12
N TYR A 141 21.75 -1.62 24.91
CA TYR A 141 22.65 -1.34 23.79
C TYR A 141 22.58 0.14 23.43
N SER A 142 23.66 0.68 22.86
CA SER A 142 23.64 2.02 22.29
C SER A 142 22.78 2.04 21.02
N PHE A 143 22.32 3.23 20.62
CA PHE A 143 21.60 3.34 19.35
C PHE A 143 22.50 3.00 18.15
N ASP A 144 23.80 3.31 18.21
CA ASP A 144 24.77 3.02 17.16
C ASP A 144 24.93 1.51 16.93
N GLU A 145 25.00 0.72 18.01
CA GLU A 145 25.00 -0.75 17.93
C GLU A 145 23.70 -1.27 17.29
N VAL A 146 22.56 -0.72 17.70
CA VAL A 146 21.25 -1.17 17.20
C VAL A 146 21.03 -0.79 15.74
N ASP A 147 21.39 0.43 15.32
CA ASP A 147 21.19 0.90 13.95
C ASP A 147 22.19 0.29 12.96
N SER A 148 23.44 0.06 13.37
CA SER A 148 24.45 -0.61 12.52
C SER A 148 24.03 -2.04 12.15
N ALA A 149 23.49 -2.79 13.11
CA ALA A 149 22.92 -4.09 12.84
C ALA A 149 21.60 -4.01 12.07
N GLY A 150 20.65 -3.21 12.57
CA GLY A 150 19.33 -2.99 11.97
C GLY A 150 18.39 -4.21 11.92
N ASP A 151 18.87 -5.44 12.16
CA ASP A 151 18.11 -6.69 12.21
C ASP A 151 18.94 -7.85 12.83
N VAL A 152 18.38 -9.07 12.91
CA VAL A 152 19.12 -10.29 13.29
C VAL A 152 20.03 -10.74 12.14
N ASN A 153 21.29 -10.30 12.16
CA ASN A 153 22.30 -10.61 11.16
C ASN A 153 23.71 -10.75 11.77
N ASP A 154 24.73 -10.93 10.93
CA ASP A 154 26.11 -11.13 11.35
C ASP A 154 26.67 -9.97 12.18
N GLU A 155 26.29 -8.73 11.87
CA GLU A 155 26.68 -7.54 12.65
C GLU A 155 26.07 -7.59 14.05
N TRP A 156 24.77 -7.91 14.16
CA TRP A 156 24.14 -8.09 15.47
C TRP A 156 24.80 -9.17 16.31
N TYR A 157 25.18 -10.29 15.68
CA TYR A 157 25.89 -11.38 16.38
C TYR A 157 27.30 -10.97 16.81
N SER A 158 27.99 -10.11 16.05
CA SER A 158 29.26 -9.52 16.46
C SER A 158 29.08 -8.63 17.70
N ILE A 159 28.06 -7.78 17.71
CA ILE A 159 27.72 -6.91 18.86
C ILE A 159 27.38 -7.75 20.10
N LEU A 160 26.58 -8.80 19.94
CA LEU A 160 26.30 -9.75 21.02
C LEU A 160 27.58 -10.41 21.52
N GLY A 161 28.45 -10.83 20.60
CA GLY A 161 29.73 -11.46 20.92
C GLY A 161 30.68 -10.56 21.69
N ASP A 162 30.79 -9.30 21.29
CA ASP A 162 31.61 -8.30 21.96
C ASP A 162 31.10 -7.97 23.35
N LYS A 163 29.78 -7.95 23.53
CA LYS A 163 29.16 -7.65 24.82
C LYS A 163 29.25 -8.81 25.80
N TRP A 164 29.05 -10.03 25.33
CA TRP A 164 29.06 -11.23 26.16
C TRP A 164 30.45 -11.85 26.27
N LYS A 165 31.41 -11.39 25.45
CA LYS A 165 32.76 -11.94 25.28
C LYS A 165 32.75 -13.43 24.92
N LYS A 166 31.81 -13.82 24.04
CA LYS A 166 31.56 -15.22 23.64
C LYS A 166 31.05 -15.32 22.21
N ASP A 167 31.31 -16.44 21.54
CA ASP A 167 30.72 -16.72 20.24
C ASP A 167 29.29 -17.25 20.35
N PHE A 168 28.47 -16.97 19.34
CA PHE A 168 27.08 -17.39 19.27
C PHE A 168 26.87 -18.44 18.17
N ASN A 169 26.32 -19.60 18.52
CA ASN A 169 26.05 -20.66 17.54
C ASN A 169 24.72 -20.45 16.81
N ARG A 170 24.82 -20.14 15.51
CA ARG A 170 23.69 -19.77 14.66
C ARG A 170 23.07 -20.96 13.90
N ASN A 171 23.47 -22.20 14.21
CA ASN A 171 22.96 -23.37 13.51
C ASN A 171 21.45 -23.54 13.70
N ASN A 172 20.72 -23.71 12.58
CA ASN A 172 19.25 -23.72 12.50
C ASN A 172 18.58 -22.37 12.80
N ASP A 173 19.31 -21.26 12.68
CA ASP A 173 18.78 -19.89 12.74
C ASP A 173 18.01 -19.59 14.05
N PRO A 174 18.65 -19.74 15.23
CA PRO A 174 18.04 -19.40 16.51
C PRO A 174 18.08 -17.88 16.77
N TYR A 175 17.24 -17.44 17.72
CA TYR A 175 17.40 -16.18 18.42
C TYR A 175 17.74 -16.45 19.90
N PHE A 176 18.34 -15.48 20.59
CA PHE A 176 19.01 -15.68 21.89
C PHE A 176 18.25 -15.03 23.06
N GLU A 177 18.67 -15.32 24.30
CA GLU A 177 18.10 -14.74 25.54
C GLU A 177 18.47 -13.26 25.71
N ASP A 178 18.02 -12.43 24.78
CA ASP A 178 18.27 -10.99 24.72
C ASP A 178 17.06 -10.27 24.11
N MET A 179 16.54 -9.25 24.80
CA MET A 179 15.28 -8.61 24.45
C MET A 179 15.36 -7.86 23.12
N GLN A 180 16.46 -7.17 22.81
CA GLN A 180 16.62 -6.49 21.53
C GLN A 180 16.69 -7.50 20.38
N THR A 181 17.37 -8.63 20.59
CA THR A 181 17.37 -9.76 19.65
C THR A 181 15.96 -10.32 19.41
N VAL A 182 15.16 -10.46 20.47
CA VAL A 182 13.77 -10.93 20.35
C VAL A 182 12.91 -9.93 19.57
N ILE A 183 13.10 -8.63 19.78
CA ILE A 183 12.38 -7.57 19.04
C ILE A 183 12.76 -7.61 17.57
N PHE A 184 14.06 -7.61 17.24
CA PHE A 184 14.52 -7.75 15.85
C PHE A 184 13.93 -9.00 15.20
N ARG A 185 13.99 -10.13 15.90
CA ARG A 185 13.46 -11.38 15.34
C ARG A 185 11.97 -11.32 15.04
N LEU A 186 11.18 -10.71 15.94
CA LEU A 186 9.75 -10.54 15.73
C LEU A 186 9.45 -9.68 14.49
N ILE A 187 10.21 -8.58 14.28
CA ILE A 187 10.07 -7.72 13.10
C ILE A 187 10.49 -8.49 11.84
N GLN A 188 11.65 -9.14 11.85
CA GLN A 188 12.17 -9.91 10.73
C GLN A 188 11.23 -11.04 10.30
N ASP A 189 10.77 -11.86 11.24
CA ASP A 189 9.88 -12.99 10.95
C ASP A 189 8.56 -12.50 10.33
N THR A 190 8.07 -11.34 10.76
CA THR A 190 6.90 -10.67 10.19
C THR A 190 7.14 -10.21 8.75
N GLU A 191 8.28 -9.58 8.48
CA GLU A 191 8.59 -9.05 7.15
C GLU A 191 8.91 -10.15 6.12
N LEU A 192 9.66 -11.17 6.54
CA LEU A 192 10.11 -12.28 5.70
C LEU A 192 9.07 -13.42 5.58
N ASN A 193 7.93 -13.31 6.27
CA ASN A 193 6.92 -14.35 6.32
C ASN A 193 7.52 -15.70 6.74
N TYR A 194 8.25 -15.69 7.86
CA TYR A 194 9.10 -16.79 8.31
C TYR A 194 8.70 -17.34 9.68
N SER A 195 9.31 -18.47 10.10
CA SER A 195 9.15 -19.07 11.44
C SER A 195 7.68 -19.22 11.87
N ILE A 196 7.30 -18.70 13.04
CA ILE A 196 5.94 -18.71 13.59
C ILE A 196 5.04 -17.62 12.99
N MET A 197 5.57 -16.69 12.20
CA MET A 197 4.80 -15.67 11.48
C MET A 197 4.45 -16.10 10.05
N LYS A 198 4.91 -17.29 9.64
CA LYS A 198 4.71 -17.80 8.29
C LYS A 198 3.23 -18.09 8.00
N SER A 199 2.64 -17.23 7.18
CA SER A 199 1.23 -17.18 6.82
C SER A 199 0.66 -18.53 6.44
N LYS A 200 1.39 -19.35 5.67
CA LYS A 200 0.91 -20.68 5.24
C LYS A 200 0.52 -21.63 6.39
N TYR A 201 1.02 -21.40 7.60
CA TYR A 201 0.69 -22.21 8.78
C TYR A 201 -0.42 -21.57 9.63
N LEU A 202 -0.60 -20.26 9.54
CA LEU A 202 -1.56 -19.46 10.32
C LEU A 202 -2.99 -19.48 9.77
N ILE A 203 -3.18 -20.20 8.67
CA ILE A 203 -4.45 -20.41 8.01
C ILE A 203 -5.39 -21.24 8.89
N ASN A 204 -6.59 -20.74 9.18
CA ASN A 204 -7.64 -21.46 9.92
C ASN A 204 -8.33 -22.54 9.06
N SER A 205 -9.32 -23.25 9.61
CA SER A 205 -10.10 -24.25 8.85
C SER A 205 -10.88 -23.68 7.65
N LYS A 206 -11.07 -22.34 7.58
CA LYS A 206 -11.74 -21.61 6.49
C LYS A 206 -10.77 -21.06 5.43
N ARG A 207 -9.47 -21.35 5.56
CA ARG A 207 -8.42 -20.81 4.70
C ARG A 207 -8.06 -19.32 4.90
N GLU A 208 -8.30 -18.79 6.10
CA GLU A 208 -8.08 -17.37 6.43
C GLU A 208 -6.94 -17.18 7.47
N ASN A 209 -6.15 -16.12 7.34
CA ASN A 209 -5.08 -15.75 8.28
C ASN A 209 -5.58 -14.81 9.40
N VAL A 210 -6.51 -15.30 10.22
CA VAL A 210 -7.22 -14.46 11.22
C VAL A 210 -6.29 -13.80 12.23
N ILE A 211 -5.23 -14.51 12.67
CA ILE A 211 -4.33 -14.02 13.74
C ILE A 211 -3.42 -12.89 13.24
N THR A 212 -3.06 -12.83 11.97
CA THR A 212 -2.14 -11.78 11.47
C THR A 212 -2.85 -10.61 10.81
N GLN A 213 -4.19 -10.58 10.86
CA GLN A 213 -4.98 -9.51 10.25
C GLN A 213 -4.65 -8.11 10.81
N ASN A 214 -4.31 -8.01 12.09
CA ASN A 214 -3.96 -6.75 12.77
C ASN A 214 -2.45 -6.64 13.05
N LEU A 215 -1.63 -7.43 12.35
CA LEU A 215 -0.19 -7.40 12.54
C LEU A 215 0.38 -6.08 12.02
N PHE A 216 1.24 -5.47 12.83
CA PHE A 216 1.98 -4.26 12.47
C PHE A 216 2.86 -4.52 11.24
N LYS A 217 3.00 -3.50 10.38
CA LYS A 217 3.89 -3.55 9.20
C LYS A 217 4.69 -2.25 9.11
N ASN A 218 5.79 -2.20 9.86
CA ASN A 218 6.59 -1.00 10.12
C ASN A 218 6.99 -0.31 8.82
N LYS A 219 7.42 -1.07 7.82
CA LYS A 219 7.84 -0.57 6.50
C LYS A 219 6.78 0.21 5.71
N TYR A 220 5.52 0.21 6.15
CA TYR A 220 4.42 0.95 5.53
C TYR A 220 3.89 2.12 6.36
N ILE A 221 4.26 2.22 7.64
CA ILE A 221 3.71 3.21 8.58
C ILE A 221 4.84 4.08 9.13
N GLN A 222 4.62 5.38 9.23
CA GLN A 222 5.55 6.28 9.93
C GLN A 222 5.57 6.03 11.45
N ALA A 223 6.74 6.18 12.09
CA ALA A 223 6.87 6.04 13.54
C ALA A 223 5.94 7.00 14.31
N SER A 224 5.80 8.23 13.83
CA SER A 224 4.89 9.24 14.38
C SER A 224 3.43 8.79 14.33
N SER A 225 3.02 8.18 13.23
CA SER A 225 1.65 7.69 13.07
C SER A 225 1.41 6.49 13.97
N TRP A 226 2.33 5.52 14.03
CA TRP A 226 2.17 4.39 14.95
C TRP A 226 2.19 4.82 16.43
N LEU A 227 2.88 5.90 16.82
CA LEU A 227 2.77 6.44 18.19
C LEU A 227 1.45 7.19 18.47
N ASN A 228 0.58 7.40 17.49
CA ASN A 228 -0.71 8.04 17.71
C ASN A 228 -1.61 7.20 18.62
N ASP A 229 -1.99 7.76 19.77
CA ASP A 229 -2.68 7.04 20.85
C ASP A 229 -4.00 6.38 20.44
N LYS A 230 -4.74 6.90 19.45
CA LYS A 230 -6.07 6.36 19.11
C LYS A 230 -6.07 5.44 17.88
N GLU A 231 -5.36 5.78 16.81
CA GLU A 231 -5.51 5.09 15.52
C GLU A 231 -4.74 3.77 15.43
N HIS A 232 -3.63 3.65 16.15
CA HIS A 232 -2.72 2.50 16.08
C HIS A 232 -2.54 1.76 17.41
N GLU A 233 -3.44 2.00 18.38
CA GLU A 233 -3.44 1.32 19.67
C GLU A 233 -3.52 -0.20 19.50
N GLN A 234 -4.36 -0.68 18.59
CA GLN A 234 -4.45 -2.10 18.30
C GLN A 234 -3.10 -2.65 17.83
N HIS A 235 -2.39 -2.01 16.89
CA HIS A 235 -1.07 -2.47 16.45
C HIS A 235 -0.06 -2.55 17.60
N ARG A 236 -0.03 -1.56 18.51
CA ARG A 236 0.83 -1.59 19.71
C ARG A 236 0.47 -2.74 20.65
N GLN A 237 -0.82 -2.99 20.86
CA GLN A 237 -1.26 -4.14 21.67
C GLN A 237 -0.87 -5.47 21.04
N TRP A 238 -1.02 -5.62 19.72
CA TRP A 238 -0.59 -6.82 18.99
C TRP A 238 0.93 -7.01 19.05
N PHE A 239 1.73 -5.95 18.94
CA PHE A 239 3.18 -6.00 19.16
C PHE A 239 3.53 -6.58 20.54
N LYS A 240 2.94 -6.05 21.61
CA LYS A 240 3.14 -6.55 22.98
C LYS A 240 2.78 -8.03 23.11
N LYS A 241 1.65 -8.45 22.54
CA LYS A 241 1.20 -9.86 22.63
C LYS A 241 2.10 -10.82 21.83
N PHE A 242 2.56 -10.43 20.65
CA PHE A 242 3.53 -11.24 19.91
C PHE A 242 4.88 -11.28 20.61
N LEU A 243 5.35 -10.18 21.20
CA LEU A 243 6.56 -10.18 22.00
C LEU A 243 6.49 -11.21 23.14
N VAL A 244 5.36 -11.28 23.85
CA VAL A 244 5.10 -12.31 24.88
C VAL A 244 5.17 -13.74 24.30
N ILE A 245 4.65 -13.98 23.10
CA ILE A 245 4.76 -15.29 22.42
C ILE A 245 6.23 -15.63 22.14
N TYR A 246 7.03 -14.69 21.61
CA TYR A 246 8.44 -14.96 21.32
C TYR A 246 9.26 -15.22 22.58
N LEU A 247 9.03 -14.44 23.64
CA LEU A 247 9.68 -14.62 24.95
C LEU A 247 9.37 -16.00 25.54
N ASN A 248 8.10 -16.43 25.51
CA ASN A 248 7.69 -17.73 26.06
C ASN A 248 8.17 -18.94 25.26
N LYS A 249 8.90 -18.75 24.15
CA LYS A 249 9.70 -19.83 23.57
C LYS A 249 10.74 -20.35 24.57
N PHE A 250 11.25 -19.50 25.44
CA PHE A 250 12.22 -19.79 26.50
C PHE A 250 11.59 -20.16 27.86
N ASN A 251 10.27 -20.33 27.90
CA ASN A 251 9.53 -20.66 29.12
C ASN A 251 9.77 -19.67 30.29
N VAL A 252 9.85 -18.37 30.00
CA VAL A 252 10.13 -17.29 30.97
C VAL A 252 8.92 -16.88 31.84
N ASN A 253 7.79 -17.57 31.71
CA ASN A 253 6.59 -17.33 32.53
C ASN A 253 5.97 -15.92 32.39
N VAL A 254 6.18 -15.23 31.26
CA VAL A 254 5.67 -13.89 31.02
C VAL A 254 4.22 -13.95 30.54
N GLY A 255 3.29 -13.32 31.25
CA GLY A 255 1.88 -13.22 30.86
C GLY A 255 1.53 -11.92 30.13
N ASP A 256 2.22 -10.82 30.46
CA ASP A 256 1.98 -9.51 29.87
C ASP A 256 3.24 -8.63 29.91
N VAL A 257 3.33 -7.69 28.97
CA VAL A 257 4.35 -6.64 28.95
C VAL A 257 3.66 -5.29 28.87
N ASP A 258 4.14 -4.33 29.65
CA ASP A 258 3.68 -2.96 29.62
C ASP A 258 4.82 -2.04 29.17
N ILE A 259 4.54 -1.18 28.19
CA ILE A 259 5.52 -0.33 27.51
C ILE A 259 5.14 1.13 27.73
N ASP A 260 6.12 1.97 28.01
CA ASP A 260 5.91 3.40 28.20
C ASP A 260 5.80 4.17 26.87
N TRP A 261 4.72 3.93 26.14
CA TRP A 261 4.47 4.60 24.85
C TRP A 261 4.42 6.13 24.96
N LYS A 262 3.99 6.66 26.12
CA LYS A 262 3.88 8.11 26.35
C LYS A 262 5.25 8.81 26.31
N ASN A 263 6.30 8.10 26.71
CA ASN A 263 7.67 8.60 26.72
C ASN A 263 8.54 7.93 25.63
N ALA A 264 7.91 7.31 24.62
CA ALA A 264 8.63 6.74 23.49
C ALA A 264 9.09 7.87 22.55
N GLU A 265 10.29 7.72 21.99
CA GLU A 265 10.92 8.71 21.11
C GLU A 265 11.12 8.13 19.72
N ILE A 266 11.04 8.99 18.70
CA ILE A 266 11.38 8.61 17.33
C ILE A 266 12.84 8.98 17.10
N VAL A 267 13.63 7.99 16.68
CA VAL A 267 15.05 8.18 16.37
C VAL A 267 15.30 7.82 14.91
N ARG A 268 16.03 8.69 14.20
CA ARG A 268 16.33 8.55 12.78
C ARG A 268 17.51 7.58 12.59
N SER A 269 17.38 6.59 11.70
CA SER A 269 18.53 5.78 11.28
C SER A 269 19.64 6.64 10.69
N PHE A 270 20.90 6.32 10.93
CA PHE A 270 22.05 6.97 10.26
C PHE A 270 22.01 6.79 8.75
N SER A 271 21.40 5.70 8.26
CA SER A 271 21.16 5.49 6.82
C SER A 271 20.16 6.49 6.21
N GLY A 272 19.32 7.11 7.06
CA GLY A 272 18.21 7.98 6.64
C GLY A 272 17.09 7.27 5.90
N THR A 273 17.07 5.94 5.85
CA THR A 273 16.08 5.17 5.06
C THR A 273 14.85 4.74 5.86
N THR A 274 14.99 4.68 7.18
CA THR A 274 13.94 4.27 8.13
C THR A 274 14.01 5.10 9.40
N ASP A 275 12.98 4.98 10.22
CA ASP A 275 12.95 5.48 11.60
C ASP A 275 12.84 4.31 12.59
N TYR A 276 13.19 4.58 13.84
CA TYR A 276 13.04 3.69 14.98
C TYR A 276 12.11 4.32 16.02
N ILE A 277 11.43 3.47 16.79
CA ILE A 277 10.80 3.87 18.04
C ILE A 277 11.68 3.37 19.19
N LYS A 278 12.23 4.31 19.96
CA LYS A 278 12.95 4.06 21.22
C LYS A 278 11.93 4.05 22.37
N PHE A 279 11.94 3.02 23.21
CA PHE A 279 10.98 2.88 24.31
C PHE A 279 11.58 2.17 25.54
N LYS A 280 10.85 2.22 26.66
CA LYS A 280 11.15 1.52 27.92
C LYS A 280 9.98 0.64 28.35
N PHE A 281 10.25 -0.44 29.08
CA PHE A 281 9.20 -1.22 29.73
C PHE A 281 8.80 -0.56 31.05
N LYS A 282 7.49 -0.37 31.27
CA LYS A 282 6.93 -0.02 32.58
C LYS A 282 6.99 -1.21 33.53
N ASP A 283 6.59 -2.37 33.00
CA ASP A 283 6.53 -3.62 33.75
C ASP A 283 6.53 -4.83 32.80
N ILE A 284 6.95 -5.97 33.33
CA ILE A 284 6.80 -7.28 32.70
C ILE A 284 6.19 -8.17 33.76
N LYS A 285 5.02 -8.77 33.50
CA LYS A 285 4.23 -9.47 34.50
C LYS A 285 4.11 -10.95 34.18
N ASP A 286 4.00 -11.78 35.21
CA ASP A 286 3.69 -13.20 35.06
C ASP A 286 2.21 -13.45 34.72
N TRP A 287 1.81 -14.72 34.59
CA TRP A 287 0.41 -15.10 34.30
C TRP A 287 -0.60 -14.68 35.38
N ASN A 288 -0.13 -14.34 36.59
CA ASN A 288 -0.96 -13.89 37.70
C ASN A 288 -0.87 -12.37 37.93
N GLY A 289 -0.17 -11.63 37.04
CA GLY A 289 -0.03 -10.18 37.13
C GLY A 289 1.07 -9.71 38.09
N LYS A 290 1.90 -10.60 38.63
CA LYS A 290 3.02 -10.24 39.48
C LYS A 290 4.18 -9.72 38.62
N SER A 291 4.75 -8.59 39.01
CA SER A 291 5.92 -8.01 38.33
C SER A 291 7.12 -8.97 38.38
N LEU A 292 7.74 -9.17 37.23
CA LEU A 292 8.99 -9.89 37.00
C LEU A 292 10.16 -8.94 36.70
N LEU A 293 9.86 -7.65 36.45
CA LEU A 293 10.84 -6.62 36.08
C LEU A 293 11.54 -6.07 37.33
N ARG A 294 12.85 -6.34 37.45
CA ARG A 294 13.66 -5.76 38.53
C ARG A 294 13.82 -4.25 38.36
N ASN A 295 13.92 -3.53 39.49
CA ASN A 295 14.00 -2.06 39.49
C ASN A 295 15.21 -1.51 38.74
N ASP A 296 16.37 -2.18 38.81
CA ASP A 296 17.60 -1.81 38.10
C ASP A 296 17.49 -1.96 36.57
N LYS A 297 16.47 -2.68 36.09
CA LYS A 297 16.23 -2.93 34.66
C LYS A 297 15.16 -2.03 34.04
N LYS A 298 14.44 -1.23 34.84
CA LYS A 298 13.31 -0.38 34.38
C LYS A 298 13.71 0.72 33.40
N ASN A 299 14.95 1.19 33.46
CA ASN A 299 15.42 2.31 32.65
C ASN A 299 16.09 1.90 31.33
N ILE A 300 16.17 0.60 31.04
CA ILE A 300 16.79 0.10 29.80
C ILE A 300 15.92 0.47 28.60
N GLU A 301 16.57 0.99 27.58
CA GLU A 301 15.97 1.40 26.31
C GLU A 301 16.06 0.29 25.27
N TYR A 302 14.99 0.12 24.50
CA TYR A 302 14.87 -0.81 23.40
C TYR A 302 14.32 -0.11 22.17
N TYR A 303 14.50 -0.73 21.01
CA TYR A 303 14.19 -0.09 19.73
C TYR A 303 13.38 -1.01 18.84
N ILE A 304 12.29 -0.48 18.32
CA ILE A 304 11.55 -1.09 17.21
C ILE A 304 12.05 -0.44 15.93
N ASN A 305 12.54 -1.24 14.99
CA ASN A 305 13.15 -0.82 13.74
C ASN A 305 12.17 -0.85 12.55
N GLY A 306 12.61 -0.31 11.41
CA GLY A 306 11.98 -0.53 10.11
C GLY A 306 10.77 0.35 9.79
N PHE A 307 10.58 1.47 10.50
CA PHE A 307 9.47 2.38 10.20
C PHE A 307 9.73 3.15 8.91
N ARG A 308 8.67 3.37 8.14
CA ARG A 308 8.75 4.13 6.90
C ARG A 308 9.10 5.58 7.18
N THR A 309 10.01 6.09 6.36
CA THR A 309 10.21 7.53 6.22
C THR A 309 9.90 8.00 4.82
N TYR A 310 9.46 9.24 4.73
CA TYR A 310 9.29 9.95 3.47
C TYR A 310 10.37 11.01 3.25
N ALA A 311 11.15 11.34 4.28
CA ALA A 311 12.25 12.31 4.22
C ALA A 311 13.51 11.70 3.58
N THR A 312 13.38 11.24 2.34
CA THR A 312 14.44 10.57 1.57
C THR A 312 14.21 10.74 0.06
N ASN A 313 15.28 10.57 -0.72
CA ASN A 313 15.25 10.50 -2.18
C ASN A 313 15.07 9.08 -2.73
N GLN A 314 14.89 8.09 -1.87
CA GLN A 314 14.73 6.68 -2.24
C GLN A 314 13.27 6.35 -2.66
N LYS A 315 13.00 5.05 -2.84
CA LYS A 315 11.67 4.51 -3.16
C LYS A 315 10.64 5.03 -2.15
N PHE A 316 9.47 5.46 -2.64
CA PHE A 316 8.40 6.12 -1.86
C PHE A 316 8.72 7.45 -1.18
N GLY A 317 9.99 7.88 -1.14
CA GLY A 317 10.39 9.16 -0.56
C GLY A 317 9.80 10.36 -1.31
N VAL A 318 9.78 11.52 -0.64
CA VAL A 318 9.26 12.79 -1.17
C VAL A 318 10.32 13.92 -1.19
N GLY A 319 11.57 13.57 -0.89
CA GLY A 319 12.70 14.48 -0.75
C GLY A 319 13.11 14.68 0.71
N ASN A 320 14.33 15.17 0.92
CA ASN A 320 14.92 15.32 2.26
C ASN A 320 14.13 16.24 3.21
N GLN A 321 13.27 17.11 2.69
CA GLN A 321 12.39 17.96 3.50
C GLN A 321 11.26 17.18 4.17
N GLY A 322 10.99 15.94 3.76
CA GLY A 322 9.88 15.14 4.26
C GLY A 322 8.51 15.63 3.80
N LEU A 323 7.47 15.07 4.41
CA LEU A 323 6.08 15.38 4.11
C LEU A 323 5.71 16.76 4.65
N LYS A 324 4.79 17.42 3.94
CA LYS A 324 4.18 18.70 4.35
C LYS A 324 2.66 18.64 4.23
N GLU A 325 2.07 17.46 4.41
CA GLU A 325 0.62 17.28 4.33
C GLU A 325 -0.06 17.77 5.61
N GLU A 326 -1.17 18.49 5.44
CA GLU A 326 -2.04 18.88 6.56
C GLU A 326 -2.93 17.72 7.03
N LEU A 327 -3.28 16.81 6.11
CA LEU A 327 -4.08 15.62 6.37
C LEU A 327 -3.17 14.42 6.68
N PRO A 328 -3.63 13.48 7.53
CA PRO A 328 -2.89 12.25 7.79
C PRO A 328 -2.74 11.40 6.53
N LEU A 329 -1.68 10.60 6.45
CA LEU A 329 -1.48 9.70 5.32
C LEU A 329 -2.42 8.51 5.35
N PHE A 330 -2.98 8.18 4.20
CA PHE A 330 -3.81 6.99 4.03
C PHE A 330 -3.00 5.70 4.18
N ASN A 331 -1.73 5.70 3.76
CA ASN A 331 -0.82 4.54 3.90
C ASN A 331 -0.51 4.19 5.36
N ASP A 332 -0.51 5.18 6.25
CA ASP A 332 -0.34 4.92 7.67
C ASP A 332 -1.61 4.28 8.24
N TYR A 333 -2.78 4.74 7.80
CA TYR A 333 -4.09 4.22 8.20
C TYR A 333 -4.38 2.80 7.67
N VAL A 334 -4.12 2.55 6.39
CA VAL A 334 -4.21 1.25 5.71
C VAL A 334 -2.84 0.91 5.13
N PRO A 335 -2.10 -0.06 5.71
CA PRO A 335 -0.77 -0.40 5.24
C PRO A 335 -0.78 -0.99 3.83
N ASN A 336 -0.04 -0.35 2.92
CA ASN A 336 0.11 -0.74 1.50
C ASN A 336 -1.23 -0.84 0.74
N PRO A 337 -1.98 0.26 0.63
CA PRO A 337 -3.21 0.27 -0.15
C PRO A 337 -2.88 0.13 -1.64
N LEU A 338 -3.72 -0.60 -2.37
CA LEU A 338 -3.65 -0.66 -3.84
C LEU A 338 -4.79 0.16 -4.41
N LEU A 339 -4.47 1.18 -5.20
CA LEU A 339 -5.45 1.90 -6.00
C LEU A 339 -5.67 1.14 -7.31
N GLU A 340 -6.79 0.44 -7.41
CA GLU A 340 -7.21 -0.18 -8.66
C GLU A 340 -7.81 0.89 -9.59
N ILE A 341 -7.43 0.82 -10.86
CA ILE A 341 -7.89 1.74 -11.90
C ILE A 341 -8.48 0.93 -13.05
N ASP A 342 -9.80 1.02 -13.21
CA ASP A 342 -10.55 0.33 -14.25
C ASP A 342 -11.01 1.38 -15.27
N GLY A 343 -10.45 1.32 -16.48
CA GLY A 343 -10.82 2.23 -17.56
C GLY A 343 -12.25 2.02 -18.08
N MET A 344 -12.93 0.96 -17.62
CA MET A 344 -14.29 0.56 -17.96
C MET A 344 -14.50 0.56 -19.49
N LYS A 345 -15.59 1.16 -19.97
CA LYS A 345 -15.88 1.36 -21.39
C LYS A 345 -15.14 2.53 -22.02
N PHE A 346 -14.38 3.30 -21.23
CA PHE A 346 -13.77 4.56 -21.68
C PHE A 346 -12.34 4.35 -22.19
N MET A 347 -11.59 3.46 -21.54
CA MET A 347 -10.20 3.14 -21.89
C MET A 347 -9.91 1.68 -21.57
N ASN A 348 -8.98 1.09 -22.32
CA ASN A 348 -8.47 -0.24 -22.02
C ASN A 348 -7.36 -0.17 -20.96
N ILE A 349 -7.77 0.04 -19.70
CA ILE A 349 -6.89 0.06 -18.52
C ILE A 349 -7.43 -1.01 -17.57
N ILE A 350 -6.61 -2.03 -17.31
CA ILE A 350 -6.93 -3.12 -16.38
C ILE A 350 -5.70 -3.37 -15.52
N ASP A 351 -5.38 -2.44 -14.61
CA ASP A 351 -4.36 -2.64 -13.57
C ASP A 351 -4.44 -1.50 -12.52
N ASN A 352 -3.29 -0.94 -12.14
CA ASN A 352 -3.10 0.17 -11.22
C ASN A 352 -2.29 1.28 -11.93
N ILE A 353 -1.61 2.14 -11.15
CA ILE A 353 -0.76 3.22 -11.68
C ILE A 353 0.32 2.74 -12.68
N ASN A 354 0.75 1.47 -12.60
CA ASN A 354 1.69 0.80 -13.52
C ASN A 354 1.39 1.05 -15.00
N TYR A 355 0.12 1.02 -15.39
CA TYR A 355 -0.30 1.23 -16.79
C TYR A 355 0.22 2.56 -17.36
N PHE A 356 0.34 3.57 -16.52
CA PHE A 356 0.71 4.92 -16.88
C PHE A 356 2.22 5.18 -16.82
N VAL A 357 2.98 4.30 -16.14
CA VAL A 357 4.41 4.46 -15.89
C VAL A 357 5.20 3.74 -16.97
N LYS A 358 5.90 4.50 -17.81
CA LYS A 358 6.79 3.98 -18.88
C LYS A 358 8.14 4.67 -18.85
N GLY A 359 9.06 4.20 -19.70
CA GLY A 359 10.43 4.69 -19.77
C GLY A 359 10.56 6.19 -20.05
N ALA A 360 11.64 6.79 -19.56
CA ALA A 360 11.86 8.24 -19.57
C ALA A 360 11.91 8.88 -20.97
N THR A 361 12.06 8.12 -22.05
CA THR A 361 12.12 8.63 -23.43
C THR A 361 10.97 8.15 -24.32
N ASP A 362 10.07 7.29 -23.80
CA ASP A 362 8.84 6.95 -24.53
C ASP A 362 8.05 8.24 -24.75
N ILE A 363 7.25 8.30 -25.81
CA ILE A 363 6.31 9.37 -26.10
C ILE A 363 4.91 9.02 -25.57
N ASN A 364 4.59 7.73 -25.44
CA ASN A 364 3.27 7.20 -25.12
C ASN A 364 3.00 7.02 -23.61
N TYR A 365 3.77 7.70 -22.76
CA TYR A 365 3.69 7.64 -21.31
C TYR A 365 2.83 8.80 -20.79
N TRP A 366 2.47 8.77 -19.50
CA TRP A 366 1.69 9.84 -18.90
C TRP A 366 2.50 10.79 -17.99
N ASN A 367 2.32 12.09 -18.17
CA ASN A 367 2.82 13.13 -17.26
C ASN A 367 1.76 13.49 -16.19
N ALA A 368 2.17 14.22 -15.15
CA ALA A 368 1.27 14.54 -14.04
C ALA A 368 0.09 15.45 -14.41
N LYS A 369 0.24 16.39 -15.34
CA LYS A 369 -0.86 17.26 -15.80
C LYS A 369 -1.89 16.46 -16.60
N GLY A 370 -1.44 15.55 -17.46
CA GLY A 370 -2.30 14.60 -18.18
C GLY A 370 -3.09 13.72 -17.22
N LEU A 371 -2.41 13.06 -16.28
CA LEU A 371 -3.08 12.20 -15.28
C LEU A 371 -3.98 12.98 -14.37
N MET A 372 -3.58 14.18 -13.93
CA MET A 372 -4.42 15.03 -13.11
C MET A 372 -5.74 15.32 -13.82
N TYR A 373 -5.69 15.69 -15.11
CA TYR A 373 -6.89 15.95 -15.90
C TYR A 373 -7.77 14.69 -16.02
N LEU A 374 -7.16 13.55 -16.36
CA LEU A 374 -7.87 12.27 -16.48
C LEU A 374 -8.54 11.89 -15.16
N PHE A 375 -7.78 11.90 -14.08
CA PHE A 375 -8.21 11.41 -12.78
C PHE A 375 -9.29 12.32 -12.19
N GLN A 376 -9.14 13.64 -12.35
CA GLN A 376 -10.17 14.59 -11.96
C GLN A 376 -11.45 14.47 -12.78
N SER A 377 -11.34 14.13 -14.07
CA SER A 377 -12.51 13.97 -14.96
C SER A 377 -13.35 12.74 -14.61
N PHE A 378 -12.72 11.70 -14.06
CA PHE A 378 -13.35 10.40 -13.78
C PHE A 378 -13.44 10.03 -12.29
N LYS A 379 -13.00 10.89 -11.35
CA LYS A 379 -13.04 10.58 -9.91
C LYS A 379 -14.41 10.21 -9.34
N ASN A 380 -15.47 10.73 -9.96
CA ASN A 380 -16.85 10.48 -9.57
C ASN A 380 -17.51 9.34 -10.37
N GLU A 381 -16.85 8.78 -11.36
CA GLU A 381 -17.36 7.67 -12.16
C GLU A 381 -17.32 6.39 -11.32
N PRO A 382 -18.47 5.75 -11.02
CA PRO A 382 -18.51 4.58 -10.16
C PRO A 382 -17.67 3.43 -10.74
N GLY A 383 -16.69 2.96 -9.97
CA GLY A 383 -15.85 1.83 -10.35
C GLY A 383 -14.58 2.20 -11.12
N PHE A 384 -14.39 3.46 -11.53
CA PHE A 384 -13.14 3.86 -12.20
C PHE A 384 -11.94 3.80 -11.25
N PHE A 385 -12.13 4.25 -10.00
CA PHE A 385 -11.14 4.14 -8.92
C PHE A 385 -11.71 3.28 -7.81
N LYS A 386 -10.95 2.27 -7.37
CA LYS A 386 -11.35 1.42 -6.23
C LYS A 386 -10.22 1.30 -5.22
N LEU A 387 -10.58 1.50 -3.96
CA LEU A 387 -9.76 1.19 -2.80
C LEU A 387 -10.54 0.20 -1.94
N ALA A 388 -10.06 -1.02 -1.82
CA ALA A 388 -10.74 -2.05 -1.04
C ALA A 388 -10.61 -1.77 0.47
N VAL A 389 -11.71 -1.95 1.21
CA VAL A 389 -11.65 -2.00 2.68
C VAL A 389 -11.05 -3.35 3.09
N PRO A 390 -9.86 -3.37 3.70
CA PRO A 390 -9.23 -4.63 4.09
C PRO A 390 -10.05 -5.31 5.18
N GLU A 391 -9.97 -6.64 5.26
CA GLU A 391 -10.80 -7.45 6.15
C GLU A 391 -10.78 -6.97 7.62
N TYR A 392 -9.60 -6.58 8.11
CA TYR A 392 -9.42 -6.11 9.49
C TYR A 392 -10.07 -4.75 9.78
N LYS A 393 -10.44 -3.98 8.75
CA LYS A 393 -11.16 -2.71 8.87
C LYS A 393 -12.65 -2.81 8.61
N LYS A 394 -13.18 -3.93 8.10
CA LYS A 394 -14.61 -4.07 7.74
C LYS A 394 -15.59 -3.91 8.91
N ASN A 395 -15.13 -4.06 10.15
CA ASN A 395 -15.94 -3.84 11.35
C ASN A 395 -15.99 -2.36 11.79
N GLU A 396 -15.19 -1.49 11.17
CA GLU A 396 -15.06 -0.07 11.51
C GLU A 396 -15.43 0.81 10.30
N ASP A 397 -14.92 0.45 9.13
CA ASP A 397 -14.99 1.20 7.90
C ASP A 397 -16.03 0.60 6.95
N LYS A 398 -16.83 1.48 6.34
CA LYS A 398 -17.84 1.16 5.35
C LYS A 398 -17.27 1.15 3.93
N GLU A 399 -16.61 2.24 3.55
CA GLU A 399 -16.07 2.43 2.20
C GLU A 399 -14.97 3.49 2.19
N TYR A 400 -14.10 3.41 1.18
CA TYR A 400 -13.06 4.40 0.88
C TYR A 400 -13.35 5.04 -0.47
N LYS A 401 -13.36 6.38 -0.53
CA LYS A 401 -13.67 7.11 -1.75
C LYS A 401 -12.63 8.18 -2.04
N ILE A 402 -12.13 8.23 -3.28
CA ILE A 402 -11.33 9.37 -3.73
C ILE A 402 -12.27 10.54 -4.01
N ILE A 403 -12.05 11.66 -3.33
CA ILE A 403 -12.86 12.88 -3.48
C ILE A 403 -12.14 13.96 -4.29
N ASP A 404 -10.81 13.92 -4.33
CA ASP A 404 -10.03 14.88 -5.09
C ASP A 404 -8.63 14.38 -5.47
N PHE A 405 -8.00 15.06 -6.44
CA PHE A 405 -6.59 14.90 -6.77
C PHE A 405 -5.91 16.27 -6.83
N GLU A 406 -4.73 16.39 -6.24
CA GLU A 406 -4.00 17.65 -6.16
C GLU A 406 -2.53 17.46 -6.54
N TYR A 407 -1.92 18.50 -7.10
CA TYR A 407 -0.48 18.56 -7.28
C TYR A 407 0.22 18.62 -5.91
N THR A 408 1.53 18.42 -5.89
CA THR A 408 2.31 18.52 -4.65
C THR A 408 3.72 19.03 -4.94
N PRO A 409 4.32 19.86 -4.06
CA PRO A 409 5.64 20.43 -4.29
C PRO A 409 6.83 19.49 -4.02
N TYR A 410 6.58 18.20 -3.86
CA TYR A 410 7.62 17.22 -3.54
C TYR A 410 8.72 17.15 -4.60
N PHE A 411 9.95 16.96 -4.12
CA PHE A 411 11.18 17.02 -4.90
C PHE A 411 11.41 18.30 -5.72
N LYS A 412 10.62 19.37 -5.55
CA LYS A 412 10.62 20.51 -6.48
C LYS A 412 10.42 20.06 -7.93
N THR A 413 9.52 19.10 -8.13
CA THR A 413 9.09 18.60 -9.44
C THR A 413 7.59 18.40 -9.45
N ASN A 414 7.01 18.04 -10.59
CA ASN A 414 5.62 17.61 -10.70
C ASN A 414 5.51 16.09 -10.92
N GLN A 415 6.55 15.30 -10.62
CA GLN A 415 6.56 13.87 -10.90
C GLN A 415 5.76 13.03 -9.88
N ILE A 416 5.18 13.69 -8.90
CA ILE A 416 4.31 13.11 -7.88
C ILE A 416 3.08 14.01 -7.75
N PHE A 417 1.95 13.40 -7.44
CA PHE A 417 0.71 14.09 -7.08
C PHE A 417 0.05 13.34 -5.91
N LYS A 418 -1.07 13.85 -5.39
CA LYS A 418 -1.79 13.21 -4.29
C LYS A 418 -3.27 13.06 -4.59
N ALA A 419 -3.86 12.01 -4.02
CA ALA A 419 -5.30 11.81 -3.92
C ALA A 419 -5.79 12.15 -2.51
N ILE A 420 -6.97 12.75 -2.40
CA ILE A 420 -7.67 12.92 -1.14
C ILE A 420 -8.67 11.78 -1.00
N VAL A 421 -8.47 10.95 0.02
CA VAL A 421 -9.27 9.75 0.29
C VAL A 421 -10.16 10.00 1.50
N ARG A 422 -11.47 9.92 1.31
CA ARG A 422 -12.45 9.94 2.38
C ARG A 422 -12.73 8.52 2.85
N VAL A 423 -12.53 8.28 4.14
CA VAL A 423 -12.91 7.05 4.82
C VAL A 423 -14.26 7.26 5.49
N PHE A 424 -15.28 6.52 5.05
CA PHE A 424 -16.59 6.51 5.68
C PHE A 424 -16.65 5.40 6.72
N LYS A 425 -17.05 5.74 7.94
CA LYS A 425 -17.22 4.80 9.05
C LYS A 425 -18.62 4.19 9.06
N LEU A 426 -18.77 3.01 9.65
CA LEU A 426 -20.08 2.37 9.81
C LEU A 426 -21.05 3.20 10.67
N ASN A 427 -20.53 4.04 11.57
CA ASN A 427 -21.33 4.95 12.40
C ASN A 427 -21.79 6.24 11.67
N GLY A 428 -21.51 6.38 10.37
CA GLY A 428 -21.90 7.53 9.54
C GLY A 428 -20.92 8.71 9.55
N THR A 429 -19.89 8.70 10.40
CA THR A 429 -18.82 9.73 10.38
C THR A 429 -17.84 9.49 9.23
N TYR A 430 -17.02 10.49 8.91
CA TYR A 430 -15.94 10.36 7.93
C TYR A 430 -14.67 11.07 8.37
N LYS A 431 -13.53 10.65 7.81
CA LYS A 431 -12.23 11.33 7.95
C LYS A 431 -11.49 11.32 6.61
N ASP A 432 -10.84 12.42 6.29
CA ASP A 432 -10.09 12.59 5.05
C ASP A 432 -8.60 12.36 5.28
N TYR A 433 -7.97 11.70 4.32
CA TYR A 433 -6.56 11.30 4.31
C TYR A 433 -5.91 11.66 2.97
N VAL A 434 -4.59 11.74 2.95
CA VAL A 434 -3.80 11.92 1.74
C VAL A 434 -3.15 10.61 1.31
N LEU A 435 -3.30 10.26 0.03
CA LEU A 435 -2.59 9.16 -0.60
C LEU A 435 -1.69 9.71 -1.72
N ILE A 436 -0.38 9.64 -1.53
CA ILE A 436 0.61 10.10 -2.51
C ILE A 436 0.70 9.10 -3.67
N SER A 437 0.82 9.57 -4.91
CA SER A 437 0.77 8.73 -6.12
C SER A 437 1.84 7.64 -6.17
N SER A 438 2.99 7.85 -5.53
CA SER A 438 4.03 6.83 -5.38
C SER A 438 3.60 5.64 -4.50
N ASN A 439 2.49 5.77 -3.77
CA ASN A 439 1.92 4.74 -2.91
C ASN A 439 0.59 4.20 -3.44
N PHE A 440 0.24 4.48 -4.70
CA PHE A 440 -0.91 3.85 -5.34
C PHE A 440 -0.69 2.34 -5.56
N ASP A 441 0.57 1.91 -5.55
CA ASP A 441 1.00 0.51 -5.55
C ASP A 441 2.24 0.32 -4.64
N ASP A 442 2.87 -0.85 -4.70
CA ASP A 442 4.05 -1.22 -3.92
C ASP A 442 5.38 -1.02 -4.67
N HIS A 443 5.38 -0.35 -5.83
CA HIS A 443 6.59 -0.12 -6.64
C HIS A 443 7.17 1.29 -6.49
N GLY A 444 6.46 2.23 -5.88
CA GLY A 444 7.07 3.53 -5.55
C GLY A 444 7.28 4.43 -6.76
N HIS A 445 6.39 4.36 -7.75
CA HIS A 445 6.56 5.01 -9.04
C HIS A 445 6.66 6.52 -8.96
N ARG A 446 7.42 7.07 -9.91
CA ARG A 446 7.48 8.50 -10.21
C ARG A 446 6.98 8.68 -11.64
N LEU A 447 6.14 9.69 -11.85
CA LEU A 447 5.74 10.09 -13.20
C LEU A 447 6.92 10.72 -13.91
N LYS A 448 6.82 10.95 -15.22
CA LYS A 448 7.91 11.56 -15.98
C LYS A 448 7.98 13.07 -15.79
N GLY A 449 9.21 13.58 -15.88
CA GLY A 449 9.54 14.99 -15.76
C GLY A 449 9.11 15.85 -16.97
N LEU A 450 9.42 17.14 -16.91
CA LEU A 450 9.01 18.14 -17.89
C LEU A 450 10.06 18.31 -18.99
N ILE A 451 9.64 18.33 -20.26
CA ILE A 451 10.50 18.61 -21.41
C ILE A 451 10.75 20.12 -21.47
N THR A 452 12.01 20.52 -21.41
CA THR A 452 12.44 21.93 -21.39
C THR A 452 12.88 22.45 -22.75
N LYS A 453 13.08 21.56 -23.73
CA LYS A 453 13.51 21.90 -25.08
C LYS A 453 12.33 21.80 -26.06
N ASN A 454 12.14 22.84 -26.88
CA ASN A 454 11.14 22.84 -27.95
C ASN A 454 11.66 22.06 -29.17
N ALA A 455 11.63 20.72 -29.10
CA ALA A 455 12.07 19.82 -30.16
C ALA A 455 11.15 18.59 -30.24
N LEU A 456 11.14 17.92 -31.40
CA LEU A 456 10.32 16.73 -31.60
C LEU A 456 10.82 15.55 -30.75
N PRO A 457 9.96 14.57 -30.39
CA PRO A 457 10.33 13.47 -29.48
C PRO A 457 11.55 12.66 -29.88
N ASN A 458 11.77 12.46 -31.18
CA ASN A 458 12.92 11.76 -31.75
C ASN A 458 14.24 12.54 -31.64
N GLU A 459 14.17 13.83 -31.31
CA GLU A 459 15.32 14.73 -31.17
C GLU A 459 15.64 15.05 -29.69
N LEU A 460 14.79 14.59 -28.77
CA LEU A 460 14.96 14.82 -27.34
C LEU A 460 15.99 13.89 -26.73
N LYS A 461 16.86 14.46 -25.88
CA LYS A 461 17.80 13.72 -25.04
C LYS A 461 17.29 13.69 -23.60
N ALA A 462 17.79 12.76 -22.79
CA ALA A 462 17.47 12.71 -21.36
C ALA A 462 17.85 13.99 -20.59
N SER A 463 18.83 14.76 -21.09
CA SER A 463 19.22 16.07 -20.56
C SER A 463 18.17 17.16 -20.78
N ASP A 464 17.29 16.99 -21.77
CA ASP A 464 16.25 17.96 -22.11
C ASP A 464 15.01 17.81 -21.20
N ILE A 465 15.01 16.80 -20.33
CA ILE A 465 13.89 16.44 -19.47
C ILE A 465 14.26 16.76 -18.02
N TYR A 466 13.61 17.77 -17.47
CA TYR A 466 13.72 18.15 -16.06
C TYR A 466 13.04 17.09 -15.20
N SER A 467 13.84 16.29 -14.51
CA SER A 467 13.38 15.23 -13.60
C SER A 467 14.11 15.30 -12.27
N ILE A 468 13.55 14.64 -11.24
CA ILE A 468 14.14 14.48 -9.91
C ILE A 468 15.54 13.89 -10.04
N ARG A 469 16.53 14.61 -9.50
CA ARG A 469 17.90 14.14 -9.28
C ARG A 469 18.31 14.61 -7.88
N ALA A 470 19.22 13.87 -7.22
CA ALA A 470 19.69 14.24 -5.89
C ALA A 470 20.25 15.69 -5.87
N ASP A 471 20.93 16.08 -6.96
CA ASP A 471 21.55 17.40 -7.15
C ASP A 471 20.96 18.14 -8.36
N SER A 472 19.65 18.08 -8.57
CA SER A 472 19.03 18.78 -9.69
C SER A 472 19.15 20.31 -9.53
N GLU A 473 19.76 20.96 -10.52
CA GLU A 473 19.63 22.41 -10.71
C GLU A 473 18.15 22.81 -10.74
N PRO A 474 17.79 24.05 -10.36
CA PRO A 474 16.43 24.55 -10.50
C PRO A 474 15.93 24.42 -11.95
N ILE A 475 14.63 24.18 -12.13
CA ILE A 475 14.03 24.14 -13.48
C ILE A 475 14.39 25.40 -14.28
N LYS A 476 14.82 25.22 -15.53
CA LYS A 476 15.14 26.33 -16.42
C LYS A 476 13.87 27.08 -16.82
N GLN A 477 14.04 28.28 -17.37
CA GLN A 477 12.94 29.00 -17.99
C GLN A 477 12.29 28.13 -19.09
N GLY A 478 10.96 28.10 -19.08
CA GLY A 478 10.15 27.30 -19.98
C GLY A 478 10.08 27.86 -21.40
N ILE A 479 9.44 27.07 -22.27
CA ILE A 479 9.19 27.39 -23.68
C ILE A 479 8.06 28.41 -23.75
N LYS A 480 8.24 29.47 -24.53
CA LYS A 480 7.18 30.46 -24.78
C LYS A 480 6.06 29.87 -25.62
N LEU A 481 4.82 30.21 -25.31
CA LEU A 481 3.66 29.74 -26.07
C LEU A 481 3.69 30.22 -27.53
N ASP A 482 4.24 31.40 -27.81
CA ASP A 482 4.43 31.90 -29.17
C ASP A 482 5.41 31.04 -29.98
N ASP A 483 6.48 30.56 -29.35
CA ASP A 483 7.47 29.69 -30.00
C ASP A 483 6.94 28.26 -30.15
N PHE A 484 6.08 27.82 -29.23
CA PHE A 484 5.50 26.47 -29.25
C PHE A 484 4.36 26.37 -30.26
N ILE A 485 3.40 27.31 -30.21
CA ILE A 485 2.20 27.34 -31.05
C ILE A 485 2.50 28.12 -32.33
N ASP A 486 3.34 27.55 -33.18
CA ASP A 486 3.61 28.12 -34.50
C ASP A 486 2.49 27.77 -35.48
N LYS A 487 1.65 28.77 -35.79
CA LYS A 487 0.53 28.64 -36.75
C LYS A 487 1.01 28.30 -38.16
N ASN A 488 2.18 28.82 -38.53
CA ASN A 488 2.71 28.82 -39.90
C ASN A 488 3.57 27.59 -40.19
N ASN A 489 4.19 26.99 -39.18
CA ASN A 489 4.95 25.77 -39.33
C ASN A 489 4.10 24.52 -39.10
N LYS A 490 3.77 23.80 -40.18
CA LYS A 490 3.03 22.53 -40.13
C LYS A 490 3.77 21.42 -39.38
N ASN A 491 5.09 21.51 -39.30
CA ASN A 491 5.97 20.54 -38.64
C ASN A 491 6.34 20.97 -37.21
N SER A 492 5.66 21.96 -36.63
CA SER A 492 5.90 22.41 -35.26
C SER A 492 5.60 21.31 -34.23
N VAL A 493 6.29 21.38 -33.09
CA VAL A 493 6.10 20.46 -31.97
C VAL A 493 4.63 20.45 -31.52
N PHE A 494 4.00 21.63 -31.44
CA PHE A 494 2.59 21.76 -31.11
C PHE A 494 1.68 20.96 -32.05
N ARG A 495 1.83 21.13 -33.38
CA ARG A 495 0.99 20.40 -34.35
C ARG A 495 1.24 18.90 -34.33
N TYR A 496 2.50 18.50 -34.20
CA TYR A 496 2.85 17.09 -34.09
C TYR A 496 2.21 16.46 -32.83
N MET A 497 2.35 17.08 -31.66
CA MET A 497 1.76 16.60 -30.40
C MET A 497 0.22 16.64 -30.39
N LEU A 498 -0.38 17.65 -31.02
CA LEU A 498 -1.83 17.75 -31.21
C LEU A 498 -2.35 16.56 -32.04
N ASN A 499 -1.63 16.21 -33.10
CA ASN A 499 -1.94 15.06 -33.95
C ASN A 499 -1.77 13.72 -33.21
N GLU A 500 -0.69 13.56 -32.43
CA GLU A 500 -0.48 12.35 -31.62
C GLU A 500 -1.57 12.17 -30.55
N SER A 501 -2.07 13.26 -29.96
CA SER A 501 -3.19 13.23 -29.02
C SER A 501 -4.47 12.69 -29.67
N ALA A 502 -4.78 13.11 -30.91
CA ALA A 502 -5.93 12.58 -31.66
C ALA A 502 -5.76 11.11 -32.01
N LYS A 503 -4.60 10.71 -32.57
CA LYS A 503 -4.35 9.31 -32.96
C LYS A 503 -4.57 8.35 -31.80
N LYS A 504 -4.14 8.72 -30.58
CA LYS A 504 -4.36 7.87 -29.40
C LYS A 504 -5.82 7.70 -29.04
N LEU A 505 -6.59 8.78 -29.16
CA LEU A 505 -8.02 8.72 -28.93
C LEU A 505 -8.73 7.85 -29.97
N GLU A 506 -8.39 8.01 -31.25
CA GLU A 506 -8.94 7.19 -32.34
C GLU A 506 -8.63 5.71 -32.15
N ASN A 507 -7.38 5.35 -31.80
CA ASN A 507 -7.01 3.96 -31.54
C ASN A 507 -7.83 3.33 -30.39
N ILE A 508 -8.19 4.13 -29.37
CA ILE A 508 -9.08 3.65 -28.29
C ILE A 508 -10.49 3.43 -28.83
N PHE A 509 -11.00 4.38 -29.61
CA PHE A 509 -12.33 4.30 -30.20
C PHE A 509 -12.48 3.11 -31.18
N GLU A 510 -11.45 2.80 -31.96
CA GLU A 510 -11.40 1.64 -32.84
C GLU A 510 -11.44 0.30 -32.08
N TYR A 511 -10.80 0.22 -30.91
CA TYR A 511 -10.75 -1.00 -30.10
C TYR A 511 -12.13 -1.41 -29.54
N TRP A 512 -13.02 -0.45 -29.27
CA TRP A 512 -14.37 -0.72 -28.77
C TRP A 512 -15.38 -0.83 -29.94
N ASN A 513 -15.34 -1.98 -30.65
CA ASN A 513 -16.31 -2.47 -31.65
C ASN A 513 -17.29 -1.42 -32.23
N ASN A 514 -16.98 -0.90 -33.44
CA ASN A 514 -17.78 0.01 -34.27
C ASN A 514 -17.92 1.48 -33.81
N ASN A 515 -17.20 1.92 -32.78
CA ASN A 515 -17.15 3.33 -32.37
C ASN A 515 -16.09 4.14 -33.13
N ASN A 516 -15.87 3.89 -34.43
CA ASN A 516 -15.03 4.79 -35.22
C ASN A 516 -15.66 6.19 -35.21
N LYS A 517 -14.85 7.25 -35.05
CA LYS A 517 -15.30 8.65 -35.12
C LYS A 517 -16.19 8.94 -36.34
N GLN A 518 -15.92 8.26 -37.46
CA GLN A 518 -16.69 8.33 -38.70
C GLN A 518 -18.14 7.83 -38.59
N ASN A 519 -18.49 7.11 -37.52
CA ASN A 519 -19.84 6.63 -37.25
C ASN A 519 -20.64 7.59 -36.34
N TYR A 520 -19.99 8.61 -35.76
CA TYR A 520 -20.64 9.56 -34.84
C TYR A 520 -21.05 10.85 -35.54
N GLU A 521 -22.28 11.26 -35.28
CA GLU A 521 -22.76 12.59 -35.66
C GLU A 521 -22.31 13.62 -34.62
N VAL A 522 -21.78 14.75 -35.10
CA VAL A 522 -21.36 15.89 -34.26
C VAL A 522 -22.50 16.37 -33.37
N ALA A 523 -23.74 16.27 -33.84
CA ALA A 523 -24.95 16.62 -33.09
C ALA A 523 -25.03 15.92 -31.73
N ASN A 524 -24.63 14.65 -31.63
CA ASN A 524 -24.69 13.90 -30.38
C ASN A 524 -23.75 14.47 -29.30
N LEU A 525 -22.57 14.96 -29.71
CA LEU A 525 -21.64 15.63 -28.80
C LEU A 525 -22.12 17.03 -28.41
N LEU A 526 -22.81 17.74 -29.31
CA LEU A 526 -23.37 19.07 -29.04
C LEU A 526 -24.55 19.04 -28.04
N LEU A 527 -25.27 17.91 -27.99
CA LEU A 527 -26.38 17.67 -27.07
C LEU A 527 -25.92 17.09 -25.72
N ALA A 528 -24.74 16.45 -25.67
CA ALA A 528 -24.20 15.90 -24.44
C ALA A 528 -23.73 17.02 -23.49
N LYS A 529 -24.17 16.95 -22.22
CA LYS A 529 -23.75 17.91 -21.18
C LYS A 529 -22.27 17.77 -20.83
N ASP A 530 -21.73 16.55 -20.86
CA ASP A 530 -20.36 16.26 -20.44
C ASP A 530 -19.82 15.01 -21.19
N PRO A 531 -19.48 15.14 -22.49
CA PRO A 531 -19.11 14.00 -23.31
C PRO A 531 -17.76 13.41 -22.88
N PHE A 532 -17.72 12.11 -22.60
CA PHE A 532 -16.50 11.41 -22.19
C PHE A 532 -15.40 11.49 -23.24
N GLN A 533 -15.76 11.55 -24.53
CA GLN A 533 -14.82 11.72 -25.64
C GLN A 533 -14.02 13.02 -25.49
N LEU A 534 -14.67 14.09 -25.05
CA LEU A 534 -14.01 15.38 -24.83
C LEU A 534 -13.12 15.34 -23.58
N LYS A 535 -13.55 14.65 -22.51
CA LYS A 535 -12.72 14.41 -21.31
C LYS A 535 -11.44 13.64 -21.67
N LEU A 536 -11.56 12.57 -22.44
CA LEU A 536 -10.41 11.77 -22.89
C LEU A 536 -9.51 12.57 -23.82
N LEU A 537 -10.08 13.30 -24.79
CA LEU A 537 -9.31 14.17 -25.66
C LEU A 537 -8.54 15.21 -24.85
N ALA A 538 -9.19 15.91 -23.94
CA ALA A 538 -8.54 16.89 -23.08
C ALA A 538 -7.45 16.26 -22.21
N SER A 539 -7.66 15.05 -21.69
CA SER A 539 -6.63 14.30 -20.95
C SER A 539 -5.40 14.02 -21.81
N TYR A 540 -5.58 13.59 -23.07
CA TYR A 540 -4.48 13.39 -24.00
C TYR A 540 -3.78 14.69 -24.41
N LEU A 541 -4.54 15.77 -24.67
CA LEU A 541 -3.97 17.08 -24.96
C LEU A 541 -3.09 17.57 -23.80
N ASN A 542 -3.59 17.48 -22.56
CA ASN A 542 -2.80 17.81 -21.37
C ASN A 542 -1.58 16.88 -21.23
N ASN A 543 -1.70 15.61 -21.63
CA ASN A 543 -0.60 14.66 -21.57
C ASN A 543 0.51 14.94 -22.59
N TYR A 544 0.17 15.24 -23.84
CA TYR A 544 1.18 15.42 -24.90
C TYR A 544 1.68 16.86 -24.97
N LEU A 545 0.77 17.85 -24.93
CA LEU A 545 1.15 19.26 -25.07
C LEU A 545 1.82 19.80 -23.79
N LEU A 546 1.30 19.45 -22.61
CA LEU A 546 1.86 19.92 -21.33
C LEU A 546 2.93 18.97 -20.76
N ALA A 547 3.40 17.99 -21.54
CA ALA A 547 4.68 17.35 -21.27
C ALA A 547 5.84 18.35 -21.38
N TYR A 548 5.65 19.40 -22.18
CA TYR A 548 6.58 20.52 -22.33
C TYR A 548 6.34 21.56 -21.22
N ALA A 549 7.44 22.15 -20.73
CA ALA A 549 7.43 23.20 -19.71
C ALA A 549 7.03 24.55 -20.33
N LEU A 550 5.73 24.74 -20.61
CA LEU A 550 5.21 25.94 -21.26
C LEU A 550 5.06 27.10 -20.26
N GLU A 551 5.69 28.23 -20.56
CA GLU A 551 5.69 29.48 -19.76
C GLU A 551 6.22 29.35 -18.32
N ASN A 552 6.93 28.26 -18.00
CA ASN A 552 7.53 28.09 -16.68
C ASN A 552 8.56 29.20 -16.39
N LYS A 553 8.51 29.77 -15.18
CA LYS A 553 9.55 30.66 -14.65
C LYS A 553 10.72 29.82 -14.13
N ALA A 554 11.94 30.35 -14.28
CA ALA A 554 13.13 29.70 -13.76
C ALA A 554 13.00 29.47 -12.24
N GLY A 555 13.29 28.24 -11.80
CA GLY A 555 13.18 27.82 -10.40
C GLY A 555 11.78 27.50 -9.89
N GLU A 556 10.72 27.74 -10.67
CA GLU A 556 9.32 27.54 -10.24
C GLU A 556 8.61 26.48 -11.09
N VAL A 557 8.44 25.27 -10.54
CA VAL A 557 7.75 24.17 -11.26
C VAL A 557 6.25 24.41 -11.43
N PHE A 558 5.57 24.93 -10.40
CA PHE A 558 4.14 25.26 -10.44
C PHE A 558 3.92 26.69 -10.95
N SER A 559 4.48 26.97 -12.11
CA SER A 559 4.33 28.21 -12.86
C SER A 559 4.06 27.91 -14.33
N GLY A 560 3.70 28.92 -15.12
CA GLY A 560 3.33 28.74 -16.52
C GLY A 560 1.95 28.10 -16.67
N ILE A 561 1.80 27.21 -17.66
CA ILE A 561 0.51 26.58 -17.99
C ILE A 561 0.24 25.37 -17.09
N LYS A 562 -0.88 25.42 -16.37
CA LYS A 562 -1.36 24.39 -15.44
C LYS A 562 -2.15 23.30 -16.14
N ARG A 563 -3.08 23.70 -17.01
CA ARG A 563 -3.95 22.78 -17.75
C ARG A 563 -4.42 23.39 -19.06
N ILE A 564 -4.89 22.52 -19.94
CA ILE A 564 -5.62 22.88 -21.15
C ILE A 564 -7.09 22.52 -20.94
N ASP A 565 -7.96 23.52 -20.93
CA ASP A 565 -9.42 23.34 -20.87
C ASP A 565 -9.98 23.31 -22.30
N LEU A 566 -10.89 22.37 -22.57
CA LEU A 566 -11.46 22.17 -23.91
C LEU A 566 -12.98 22.38 -23.87
N ASN A 567 -13.45 23.33 -24.68
CA ASN A 567 -14.86 23.71 -24.73
C ASN A 567 -15.40 23.56 -26.14
N ILE A 568 -16.65 23.08 -26.27
CA ILE A 568 -17.35 23.05 -27.55
C ILE A 568 -17.94 24.44 -27.82
N VAL A 569 -17.62 25.00 -28.98
CA VAL A 569 -18.17 26.28 -29.44
C VAL A 569 -19.31 25.98 -30.41
N LYS A 570 -20.54 26.33 -30.00
CA LYS A 570 -21.73 26.16 -30.85
C LYS A 570 -21.74 27.23 -31.95
N LEU A 571 -21.60 26.80 -33.20
CA LEU A 571 -21.73 27.67 -34.35
C LEU A 571 -23.19 27.66 -34.86
N PRO A 572 -23.73 28.80 -35.32
CA PRO A 572 -25.06 28.86 -35.94
C PRO A 572 -25.20 27.88 -37.12
N ASN A 573 -24.13 27.74 -37.92
CA ASN A 573 -24.03 26.80 -39.03
C ASN A 573 -22.85 25.83 -38.78
N GLN A 574 -23.09 24.79 -37.98
CA GLN A 574 -22.06 23.79 -37.69
C GLN A 574 -21.68 23.01 -38.96
N PRO A 575 -20.40 22.99 -39.40
CA PRO A 575 -20.00 22.22 -40.57
C PRO A 575 -20.18 20.72 -40.33
N ILE A 576 -20.75 20.03 -41.32
CA ILE A 576 -20.94 18.56 -41.28
C ILE A 576 -19.57 17.88 -41.07
N GLY A 577 -19.54 16.87 -40.20
CA GLY A 577 -18.33 16.07 -39.95
C GLY A 577 -17.23 16.77 -39.15
N ARG A 578 -17.44 18.00 -38.64
CA ARG A 578 -16.43 18.77 -37.90
C ARG A 578 -17.02 19.37 -36.62
N LEU A 579 -16.32 19.22 -35.49
CA LEU A 579 -16.69 19.86 -34.22
C LEU A 579 -15.79 21.07 -33.97
N TYR A 580 -16.36 22.23 -33.63
CA TYR A 580 -15.57 23.44 -33.37
C TYR A 580 -15.28 23.56 -31.88
N LEU A 581 -13.99 23.69 -31.55
CA LEU A 581 -13.47 23.64 -30.19
C LEU A 581 -12.67 24.91 -29.87
N LYS A 582 -12.79 25.36 -28.62
CA LYS A 582 -11.91 26.35 -28.00
C LYS A 582 -11.02 25.64 -26.99
N MET A 583 -9.71 25.70 -27.22
CA MET A 583 -8.68 25.11 -26.38
C MET A 583 -7.96 26.21 -25.59
N ASP A 584 -8.18 26.27 -24.28
CA ASP A 584 -7.68 27.32 -23.39
C ASP A 584 -6.48 26.86 -22.59
N PHE A 585 -5.34 27.55 -22.76
CA PHE A 585 -4.13 27.34 -21.97
C PHE A 585 -4.26 28.14 -20.67
N VAL A 586 -4.56 27.45 -19.57
CA VAL A 586 -4.83 28.07 -18.28
C VAL A 586 -3.59 28.04 -17.40
N SER A 587 -3.20 29.19 -16.85
CA SER A 587 -2.03 29.31 -15.97
C SER A 587 -2.28 28.82 -14.55
N TYR A 588 -1.20 28.51 -13.83
CA TYR A 588 -1.25 28.48 -12.37
C TYR A 588 -1.63 29.86 -11.83
N ALA A 589 -2.41 29.91 -10.75
CA ALA A 589 -2.74 31.17 -10.08
C ALA A 589 -1.53 31.76 -9.32
N ASN A 590 -0.70 30.89 -8.73
CA ASN A 590 0.56 31.22 -8.07
C ASN A 590 1.39 29.93 -7.82
N ASN A 591 2.58 30.05 -7.22
CA ASN A 591 3.48 28.92 -6.97
C ASN A 591 3.03 27.94 -5.85
N GLN A 592 1.94 28.24 -5.14
CA GLN A 592 1.29 27.37 -4.15
C GLN A 592 -0.06 26.82 -4.67
N ASP A 593 -0.35 26.99 -5.96
CA ASP A 593 -1.59 26.55 -6.56
C ASP A 593 -1.57 25.03 -6.89
N PHE A 594 -1.89 24.23 -5.88
CA PHE A 594 -1.85 22.76 -5.98
C PHE A 594 -3.18 22.11 -6.40
N LYS A 595 -4.32 22.81 -6.28
CA LYS A 595 -5.63 22.26 -6.67
C LYS A 595 -5.72 22.11 -8.18
N PHE A 596 -6.59 21.24 -8.70
CA PHE A 596 -6.77 21.14 -10.15
C PHE A 596 -7.39 22.41 -10.77
N LYS A 597 -8.36 23.01 -10.06
CA LYS A 597 -8.96 24.31 -10.38
C LYS A 597 -8.92 25.23 -9.16
N SER A 598 -8.49 26.46 -9.37
CA SER A 598 -8.32 27.49 -8.34
C SER A 598 -8.94 28.81 -8.75
N LYS A 599 -9.18 29.68 -7.76
CA LYS A 599 -9.54 31.08 -8.02
C LYS A 599 -8.33 31.82 -8.59
N ASN A 600 -8.58 32.81 -9.45
CA ASN A 600 -7.56 33.68 -10.08
C ASN A 600 -6.63 33.01 -11.09
N GLU A 601 -6.98 31.83 -11.60
CA GLU A 601 -6.34 31.27 -12.79
C GLU A 601 -6.64 32.15 -14.01
N LYS A 602 -5.67 32.31 -14.92
CA LYS A 602 -5.83 33.12 -16.13
C LYS A 602 -5.75 32.25 -17.38
N ILE A 603 -6.56 32.58 -18.38
CA ILE A 603 -6.37 32.05 -19.73
C ILE A 603 -5.21 32.84 -20.33
N VAL A 604 -4.12 32.18 -20.70
CA VAL A 604 -2.94 32.83 -21.30
C VAL A 604 -3.11 32.92 -22.82
N LYS A 605 -3.66 31.87 -23.42
CA LYS A 605 -3.89 31.78 -24.86
C LYS A 605 -5.04 30.82 -25.16
N SER A 606 -5.81 31.13 -26.19
CA SER A 606 -6.89 30.28 -26.71
C SER A 606 -6.61 29.89 -28.15
N VAL A 607 -6.73 28.60 -28.46
CA VAL A 607 -6.64 28.08 -29.83
C VAL A 607 -8.00 27.58 -30.25
N TYR A 608 -8.55 28.18 -31.30
CA TYR A 608 -9.80 27.76 -31.92
C TYR A 608 -9.50 26.81 -33.07
N LEU A 609 -10.11 25.63 -33.03
CA LEU A 609 -9.79 24.56 -33.96
C LEU A 609 -11.00 23.70 -34.26
N TYR A 610 -11.01 23.11 -35.45
CA TYR A 610 -11.96 22.08 -35.84
C TYR A 610 -11.39 20.71 -35.57
N TRP A 611 -12.12 19.87 -34.84
CA TRP A 611 -11.85 18.44 -34.73
C TRP A 611 -12.59 17.70 -35.84
N ASN A 612 -11.84 17.15 -36.80
CA ASN A 612 -12.31 16.67 -38.10
C ASN A 612 -12.48 15.15 -38.14
N GLY A 613 -13.26 14.64 -39.11
CA GLY A 613 -13.39 13.19 -39.34
C GLY A 613 -14.58 12.52 -38.66
N PHE A 614 -15.59 13.29 -38.25
CA PHE A 614 -16.89 12.75 -37.82
C PHE A 614 -17.72 12.28 -39.04
N LYS A 615 -18.86 11.63 -38.79
CA LYS A 615 -19.77 11.17 -39.86
C LYS A 615 -20.09 12.30 -40.85
N GLY A 616 -19.92 12.01 -42.14
CA GLY A 616 -20.13 12.97 -43.23
C GLY A 616 -18.98 13.95 -43.48
N TYR A 617 -17.79 13.73 -42.90
CA TYR A 617 -16.61 14.56 -43.15
C TYR A 617 -16.09 14.39 -44.59
N ASP A 618 -15.94 15.51 -45.30
CA ASP A 618 -15.41 15.56 -46.66
C ASP A 618 -13.88 15.74 -46.65
N GLN A 619 -13.16 14.62 -46.78
CA GLN A 619 -11.70 14.60 -46.85
C GLN A 619 -11.14 15.30 -48.09
N GLN A 620 -11.86 15.31 -49.21
CA GLN A 620 -11.40 15.98 -50.44
C GLN A 620 -11.37 17.49 -50.25
N LYS A 621 -12.38 18.03 -49.55
CA LYS A 621 -12.49 19.47 -49.28
C LYS A 621 -11.56 19.96 -48.17
N TYR A 622 -11.40 19.18 -47.11
CA TYR A 622 -10.75 19.66 -45.87
C TYR A 622 -9.43 18.95 -45.53
N GLY A 623 -9.04 17.93 -46.28
CA GLY A 623 -7.81 17.16 -46.06
C GLY A 623 -7.91 16.12 -44.93
N ASN A 624 -6.79 15.45 -44.66
CA ASN A 624 -6.69 14.29 -43.75
C ASN A 624 -6.24 14.63 -42.33
N GLU A 625 -6.12 15.92 -41.98
CA GLU A 625 -5.67 16.33 -40.65
C GLU A 625 -6.80 16.13 -39.62
N TYR A 626 -6.48 15.51 -38.47
CA TYR A 626 -7.46 15.38 -37.37
C TYR A 626 -7.93 16.72 -36.82
N PHE A 627 -7.08 17.75 -36.93
CA PHE A 627 -7.38 19.10 -36.45
C PHE A 627 -7.01 20.16 -37.47
N THR A 628 -7.91 21.12 -37.70
CA THR A 628 -7.62 22.35 -38.45
C THR A 628 -7.66 23.55 -37.52
N ILE A 629 -6.54 24.25 -37.35
CA ILE A 629 -6.47 25.49 -36.56
C ILE A 629 -7.11 26.61 -37.36
N ASP A 630 -8.09 27.27 -36.77
CA ASP A 630 -8.78 28.42 -37.34
C ASP A 630 -8.06 29.73 -36.92
N LYS A 631 -8.05 30.00 -35.61
CA LYS A 631 -7.41 31.19 -35.04
C LYS A 631 -6.81 30.92 -33.67
N ILE A 632 -5.88 31.80 -33.30
CA ILE A 632 -5.23 31.85 -32.00
C ILE A 632 -5.51 33.25 -31.46
N THR A 633 -5.92 33.35 -30.20
CA THR A 633 -6.13 34.62 -29.52
C THR A 633 -5.38 34.60 -28.20
N ASP A 634 -4.77 35.73 -27.84
CA ASP A 634 -4.24 35.89 -26.49
C ASP A 634 -5.41 35.94 -25.49
N GLY A 635 -5.15 35.47 -24.27
CA GLY A 635 -6.16 35.53 -23.22
C GLY A 635 -6.20 36.89 -22.53
N ASP A 636 -7.26 37.13 -21.77
CA ASP A 636 -7.45 38.38 -21.03
C ASP A 636 -6.42 38.46 -19.88
N ASN A 637 -5.54 39.47 -19.92
CA ASN A 637 -4.49 39.71 -18.93
C ASN A 637 -5.01 40.05 -17.54
#